data_AF-A0A5N5HG48-F1
#
_entry.id   AF-A0A5N5HG48-F1
#
_cell.length_a   1.000
_cell.length_b   1.000
_cell.length_c   1.000
_cell.angle_alpha   90.00
_cell.angle_beta   90.00
_cell.angle_gamma   90.00
#
_symmetry.space_group_name_H-M   'P 1'
#
loop_
_entity.id
_entity.type
_entity.pdbx_description
1 polymer ?
#
loop_
_entity_poly.entity_id
_entity_poly.type
_entity_poly.pdbx_seq_one_letter_code
_entity_poly.pdbx_strand_id
1 'polypeptide(L)'
;MTDSDEPIQKIEPSDDESINLTSMSGDEIIKLAKYGNRDGRDRLNWFKLLIEFSKFIEIAILIGPILVDTLFLYVPIINENTKCLALDDKLKIIAIVLRSFTDLPFLLNHLRYVLPTCYVLPNWRTLYLLQRHLTRNIPQSRSRMLTILAVLPIPQVVILIFLPKTRNSRSLNRMKFLNSLILLQYVPRAYPMYKICKHSNKVTREHSEELAGRKQLWISGVLNIIMYILASHVFGALWYFFSVQREIDCWISTCRSENGCNLSTLQCDNTPFKNVTLLNDLCPTNPPNPMVYDFGIFVDSLQFGIVGTTDFPQKLLMCLSWGLRNLSSFGSNLNSSTNAWESVFVISISISGLLLFMYLLGHVQTFMQAISRTSQIWQRMRVIDPRINFMVSEYGLTRSVDYAIWRLVIEALEEDEGLAAENIFSLLPRELRRPLKCHLFLATLTKLEGLENKDRQVLDAIMEDLEPVSYADGTYIIREGEPLDRMLFITQGIALAYKTGTTGGESGSSSTTHIAKGEVYGKELMVWAAKSTPFSGLPISDQTVKSHEKVEVFAIRAARLKSIVSKFSTHFNTQDITTVEITSN
;
A
#
# COMPACT_ATOMS: atom_id res chain seq x y z
N MET A 1 -27.93 58.32 -11.29
CA MET A 1 -27.34 58.50 -9.95
C MET A 1 -26.34 57.35 -9.80
N THR A 2 -25.21 57.51 -10.49
CA THR A 2 -23.88 57.86 -9.93
C THR A 2 -23.24 56.64 -9.29
N ASP A 3 -22.48 55.86 -10.06
CA ASP A 3 -21.03 55.99 -10.33
C ASP A 3 -20.15 55.66 -9.12
N SER A 4 -19.41 54.55 -9.24
CA SER A 4 -17.98 54.49 -8.92
C SER A 4 -17.42 53.14 -9.38
N ASP A 5 -17.20 53.01 -10.70
CA ASP A 5 -16.24 52.06 -11.27
C ASP A 5 -14.83 52.66 -11.11
N GLU A 6 -14.01 52.07 -10.25
CA GLU A 6 -12.59 52.39 -10.14
C GLU A 6 -11.80 51.48 -11.11
N PRO A 7 -10.91 52.03 -11.96
CA PRO A 7 -10.19 51.22 -12.93
C PRO A 7 -9.01 50.50 -12.26
N ILE A 8 -8.93 49.19 -12.48
CA ILE A 8 -7.77 48.37 -12.15
C ILE A 8 -6.58 48.87 -12.99
N GLN A 9 -5.60 49.49 -12.34
CA GLN A 9 -4.32 49.86 -12.93
C GLN A 9 -3.62 48.61 -13.47
N LYS A 10 -3.38 48.60 -14.78
CA LYS A 10 -2.40 47.72 -15.42
C LYS A 10 -1.00 48.13 -14.92
N ILE A 11 -0.35 47.23 -14.19
CA ILE A 11 1.07 47.28 -13.92
C ILE A 11 1.76 46.56 -15.10
N GLU A 12 2.44 47.30 -15.95
CA GLU A 12 3.44 46.74 -16.87
C GLU A 12 4.64 46.22 -16.04
N PRO A 13 5.27 45.09 -16.42
CA PRO A 13 6.40 44.58 -15.69
C PRO A 13 7.61 45.49 -15.93
N SER A 14 8.09 46.12 -14.87
CA SER A 14 9.39 46.79 -14.85
C SER A 14 10.50 45.74 -14.85
N ASP A 15 11.39 45.84 -15.83
CA ASP A 15 12.65 45.11 -15.90
C ASP A 15 13.60 45.55 -14.78
N ASP A 16 13.46 45.01 -13.57
CA ASP A 16 14.56 44.76 -12.62
C ASP A 16 13.99 44.11 -11.36
N GLU A 17 14.04 42.78 -11.25
CA GLU A 17 14.00 42.16 -9.92
C GLU A 17 14.74 40.82 -9.93
N SER A 18 15.95 40.87 -9.37
CA SER A 18 16.73 39.69 -9.04
C SER A 18 15.96 38.80 -8.05
N ILE A 19 15.68 37.55 -8.46
CA ILE A 19 15.02 36.56 -7.61
C ILE A 19 15.96 36.21 -6.46
N ASN A 20 15.67 36.75 -5.28
CA ASN A 20 16.41 36.49 -4.07
C ASN A 20 15.85 35.22 -3.38
N LEU A 21 16.56 34.10 -3.51
CA LEU A 21 16.20 32.82 -2.89
C LEU A 21 16.07 32.86 -1.37
N THR A 22 16.65 33.87 -0.71
CA THR A 22 16.53 34.05 0.74
C THR A 22 15.27 34.81 1.17
N SER A 23 14.56 35.46 0.23
CA SER A 23 13.34 36.23 0.51
C SER A 23 12.05 35.57 0.01
N MET A 24 12.14 34.43 -0.69
CA MET A 24 10.95 33.64 -1.00
C MET A 24 10.37 33.09 0.29
N SER A 25 9.27 33.67 0.75
CA SER A 25 8.50 33.10 1.86
C SER A 25 8.13 31.66 1.48
N GLY A 26 8.28 30.72 2.41
CA GLY A 26 7.85 29.33 2.18
C GLY A 26 6.41 29.25 1.63
N ASP A 27 5.58 30.25 1.93
CA ASP A 27 4.21 30.40 1.45
C ASP A 27 4.06 30.60 -0.08
N GLU A 28 5.06 31.10 -0.82
CA GLU A 28 4.98 31.23 -2.29
C GLU A 28 5.28 29.90 -3.01
N ILE A 29 6.24 29.14 -2.49
CA ILE A 29 6.56 27.78 -2.96
C ILE A 29 5.42 26.81 -2.57
N ILE A 30 4.81 27.02 -1.40
CA ILE A 30 3.67 26.22 -0.89
C ILE A 30 2.36 26.58 -1.60
N LYS A 31 2.15 27.83 -2.05
CA LYS A 31 0.96 28.23 -2.83
C LYS A 31 0.87 27.54 -4.19
N LEU A 32 2.01 27.21 -4.81
CA LEU A 32 2.08 26.39 -6.04
C LEU A 32 1.85 24.89 -5.77
N ALA A 33 2.17 24.40 -4.57
CA ALA A 33 2.05 23.00 -4.19
C ALA A 33 0.67 22.58 -3.61
N LYS A 34 -0.36 23.42 -3.76
CA LYS A 34 -1.78 23.15 -3.40
C LYS A 34 -2.01 22.60 -1.98
N TYR A 35 -2.56 23.47 -1.13
CA TYR A 35 -3.61 23.13 -0.17
C TYR A 35 -3.33 21.91 0.75
N GLY A 36 -2.49 22.11 1.75
CA GLY A 36 -2.23 21.10 2.78
C GLY A 36 -1.98 21.72 4.16
N ASN A 37 -2.98 22.38 4.73
CA ASN A 37 -2.90 22.92 6.08
C ASN A 37 -2.97 21.80 7.14
N ARG A 38 -2.02 21.76 8.07
CA ARG A 38 -2.17 21.14 9.41
C ARG A 38 -1.29 21.86 10.43
N ASP A 39 -1.92 22.70 11.24
CA ASP A 39 -1.45 23.03 12.57
C ASP A 39 -2.49 22.56 13.61
N GLY A 40 -2.02 22.13 14.80
CA GLY A 40 -2.86 21.64 15.89
C GLY A 40 -2.38 20.33 16.53
N ARG A 41 -1.14 20.31 17.02
CA ARG A 41 -0.57 19.30 17.93
C ARG A 41 -0.88 19.81 19.33
N ASP A 42 -1.99 19.44 19.97
CA ASP A 42 -1.94 18.57 21.16
C ASP A 42 -3.30 17.96 21.57
N ARG A 43 -4.40 18.22 20.81
CA ARG A 43 -5.66 17.42 20.92
C ARG A 43 -5.67 16.17 20.02
N LEU A 44 -4.56 15.91 19.34
CA LEU A 44 -4.49 15.03 18.17
C LEU A 44 -4.36 13.54 18.52
N ASN A 45 -3.84 13.18 19.69
CA ASN A 45 -3.59 11.78 20.04
C ASN A 45 -4.87 11.02 20.37
N TRP A 46 -5.78 11.61 21.15
CA TRP A 46 -7.10 11.00 21.44
C TRP A 46 -8.00 10.92 20.21
N PHE A 47 -8.03 11.95 19.36
CA PHE A 47 -8.79 11.93 18.11
C PHE A 47 -8.23 10.94 17.09
N LYS A 48 -6.89 10.80 16.97
CA LYS A 48 -6.28 9.74 16.14
C LYS A 48 -6.61 8.35 16.67
N LEU A 49 -6.53 8.14 17.98
CA LEU A 49 -6.89 6.87 18.61
C LEU A 49 -8.37 6.53 18.33
N LEU A 50 -9.28 7.48 18.54
CA LEU A 50 -10.70 7.35 18.23
C LEU A 50 -10.97 7.04 16.75
N ILE A 51 -10.24 7.67 15.82
CA ILE A 51 -10.37 7.41 14.38
C ILE A 51 -9.87 6.01 14.02
N GLU A 52 -8.75 5.54 14.55
CA GLU A 52 -8.27 4.18 14.28
C GLU A 52 -9.20 3.12 14.91
N PHE A 53 -9.67 3.33 16.15
CA PHE A 53 -10.69 2.47 16.76
C PHE A 53 -11.99 2.44 15.95
N SER A 54 -12.42 3.57 15.37
CA SER A 54 -13.62 3.60 14.54
C SER A 54 -13.51 2.72 13.29
N LYS A 55 -12.34 2.61 12.67
CA LYS A 55 -12.12 1.73 11.51
C LYS A 55 -12.16 0.25 11.88
N PHE A 56 -11.59 -0.13 13.02
CA PHE A 56 -11.67 -1.51 13.51
C PHE A 56 -13.11 -1.89 13.83
N ILE A 57 -13.86 -0.99 14.45
CA ILE A 57 -15.29 -1.19 14.73
C ILE A 57 -16.07 -1.36 13.42
N GLU A 58 -15.80 -0.54 12.41
CA GLU A 58 -16.44 -0.66 11.08
C GLU A 58 -16.17 -2.03 10.42
N ILE A 59 -14.92 -2.49 10.44
CA ILE A 59 -14.55 -3.82 9.91
C ILE A 59 -15.23 -4.94 10.71
N ALA A 60 -15.28 -4.82 12.05
CA ALA A 60 -15.91 -5.79 12.92
C ALA A 60 -17.43 -5.87 12.69
N ILE A 61 -18.11 -4.74 12.47
CA ILE A 61 -19.55 -4.69 12.14
C ILE A 61 -19.82 -5.36 10.80
N LEU A 62 -18.88 -5.26 9.85
CA LEU A 62 -19.03 -5.83 8.52
C LEU A 62 -18.82 -7.35 8.48
N ILE A 63 -17.80 -7.84 9.19
CA ILE A 63 -17.42 -9.25 9.23
C ILE A 63 -18.28 -10.03 10.22
N GLY A 64 -18.63 -9.39 11.34
CA GLY A 64 -19.36 -9.98 12.46
C GLY A 64 -20.60 -10.78 12.06
N PRO A 65 -21.52 -10.25 11.23
CA PRO A 65 -22.74 -10.96 10.84
C PRO A 65 -22.48 -12.29 10.12
N ILE A 66 -21.43 -12.39 9.31
CA ILE A 66 -21.10 -13.63 8.59
C ILE A 66 -20.46 -14.64 9.56
N LEU A 67 -19.54 -14.19 10.43
CA LEU A 67 -18.94 -15.04 11.45
C LEU A 67 -19.99 -15.60 12.42
N VAL A 68 -20.87 -14.73 12.91
CA VAL A 68 -21.89 -15.11 13.91
C VAL A 68 -22.95 -16.02 13.32
N ASP A 69 -23.37 -15.81 12.07
CA ASP A 69 -24.29 -16.73 11.39
C ASP A 69 -23.74 -18.14 11.28
N THR A 70 -22.43 -18.23 11.04
CA THR A 70 -21.72 -19.49 10.93
C THR A 70 -21.74 -20.26 12.26
N LEU A 71 -21.81 -19.58 13.42
CA LEU A 71 -21.94 -20.23 14.72
C LEU A 71 -23.21 -21.08 14.84
N PHE A 72 -24.32 -20.67 14.22
CA PHE A 72 -25.55 -21.46 14.27
C PHE A 72 -25.40 -22.81 13.60
N LEU A 73 -24.55 -22.93 12.57
CA LEU A 73 -24.28 -24.19 11.89
C LEU A 73 -23.58 -25.22 12.80
N TYR A 74 -22.89 -24.76 13.85
CA TYR A 74 -22.21 -25.63 14.83
C TYR A 74 -23.06 -26.01 16.04
N VAL A 75 -24.25 -25.42 16.20
CA VAL A 75 -25.16 -25.68 17.34
C VAL A 75 -25.70 -27.12 17.36
N PRO A 76 -26.12 -27.72 16.23
CA PRO A 76 -26.60 -29.10 16.21
C PRO A 76 -25.47 -30.07 16.58
N ILE A 77 -25.72 -30.93 17.56
CA ILE A 77 -24.79 -31.96 18.01
C ILE A 77 -25.45 -33.33 18.02
N ILE A 78 -24.66 -34.38 17.78
CA ILE A 78 -25.12 -35.76 17.80
C ILE A 78 -24.66 -36.45 19.08
N ASN A 79 -25.59 -37.01 19.83
CA ASN A 79 -25.25 -37.92 20.90
C ASN A 79 -25.09 -39.33 20.32
N GLU A 80 -23.86 -39.79 20.19
CA GLU A 80 -23.53 -41.10 19.64
C GLU A 80 -24.11 -42.26 20.45
N ASN A 81 -24.17 -42.13 21.78
CA ASN A 81 -24.62 -43.21 22.66
C ASN A 81 -26.12 -43.49 22.52
N THR A 82 -26.91 -42.44 22.30
CA THR A 82 -28.37 -42.51 22.21
C THR A 82 -28.90 -42.27 20.80
N LYS A 83 -28.01 -42.04 19.83
CA LYS A 83 -28.29 -41.74 18.41
C LYS A 83 -29.40 -40.71 18.24
N CYS A 84 -29.27 -39.60 18.97
CA CYS A 84 -30.23 -38.50 18.96
C CYS A 84 -29.55 -37.16 18.66
N LEU A 85 -30.33 -36.22 18.11
CA LEU A 85 -29.88 -34.84 17.91
C LEU A 85 -30.17 -34.01 19.17
N ALA A 86 -29.15 -33.32 19.64
CA ALA A 86 -29.26 -32.28 20.65
C ALA A 86 -28.78 -30.93 20.08
N LEU A 87 -29.05 -29.85 20.82
CA LEU A 87 -28.53 -28.53 20.52
C LEU A 87 -27.55 -28.15 21.63
N ASP A 88 -26.36 -27.66 21.27
CA ASP A 88 -25.40 -27.12 22.22
C ASP A 88 -25.97 -25.82 22.82
N ASP A 89 -26.51 -25.89 24.03
CA ASP A 89 -27.17 -24.76 24.69
C ASP A 89 -26.22 -23.59 24.96
N LYS A 90 -24.95 -23.88 25.29
CA LYS A 90 -23.95 -22.85 25.53
C LYS A 90 -23.67 -22.09 24.24
N LEU A 91 -23.42 -22.81 23.14
CA LEU A 91 -23.16 -22.20 21.84
C LEU A 91 -24.40 -21.49 21.29
N LYS A 92 -25.59 -22.05 21.49
CA LYS A 92 -26.88 -21.44 21.13
C LYS A 92 -27.06 -20.07 21.77
N ILE A 93 -26.87 -19.98 23.08
CA ILE A 93 -27.01 -18.71 23.82
C ILE A 93 -25.98 -17.69 23.33
N ILE A 94 -24.71 -18.10 23.22
CA ILE A 94 -23.63 -17.23 22.73
C ILE A 94 -23.95 -16.69 21.33
N ALA A 95 -24.38 -17.55 20.40
CA ALA A 95 -24.69 -17.15 19.04
C ALA A 95 -25.87 -16.15 18.97
N ILE A 96 -26.94 -16.35 19.78
CA ILE A 96 -28.08 -15.43 19.84
C ILE A 96 -27.64 -14.05 20.38
N VAL A 97 -26.86 -14.02 21.45
CA VAL A 97 -26.36 -12.79 22.05
C VAL A 97 -25.46 -12.04 21.07
N LEU A 98 -24.48 -12.71 20.47
CA LEU A 98 -23.57 -12.12 19.48
C LEU A 98 -24.32 -11.63 18.23
N ARG A 99 -25.39 -12.33 17.82
CA ARG A 99 -26.20 -11.91 16.68
C ARG A 99 -26.90 -10.59 16.98
N SER A 100 -27.52 -10.50 18.15
CA SER A 100 -28.23 -9.29 18.57
C SER A 100 -27.29 -8.07 18.56
N PHE A 101 -26.04 -8.26 18.96
CA PHE A 101 -25.01 -7.22 18.91
C PHE A 101 -24.58 -6.85 17.47
N THR A 102 -24.38 -7.83 16.59
CA THR A 102 -23.92 -7.61 15.21
C THR A 102 -24.99 -7.04 14.28
N ASP A 103 -26.28 -7.29 14.54
CA ASP A 103 -27.39 -6.70 13.76
C ASP A 103 -27.73 -5.27 14.14
N LEU A 104 -27.46 -4.88 15.39
CA LEU A 104 -27.84 -3.58 15.93
C LEU A 104 -27.41 -2.41 15.03
N PRO A 105 -26.17 -2.33 14.50
CA PRO A 105 -25.75 -1.25 13.61
C PRO A 105 -26.54 -1.20 12.29
N PHE A 106 -26.87 -2.36 11.70
CA PHE A 106 -27.64 -2.44 10.46
C PHE A 106 -29.10 -2.02 10.68
N LEU A 107 -29.68 -2.43 11.81
CA LEU A 107 -31.03 -2.01 12.24
C LEU A 107 -31.09 -0.51 12.51
N LEU A 108 -30.10 0.05 13.22
CA LEU A 108 -30.00 1.50 13.48
C LEU A 108 -29.80 2.30 12.17
N ASN A 109 -29.03 1.79 11.21
CA ASN A 109 -28.90 2.42 9.90
C ASN A 109 -30.22 2.41 9.14
N HIS A 110 -30.98 1.31 9.20
CA HIS A 110 -32.29 1.21 8.56
C HIS A 110 -33.30 2.18 9.21
N LEU A 111 -33.33 2.26 10.54
CA LEU A 111 -34.21 3.17 11.29
C LEU A 111 -33.99 4.64 10.93
N ARG A 112 -32.72 5.03 10.66
CA ARG A 112 -32.34 6.37 10.19
C ARG A 112 -33.07 6.79 8.92
N TYR A 113 -33.29 5.84 8.00
CA TYR A 113 -33.93 6.11 6.72
C TYR A 113 -35.46 6.08 6.80
N VAL A 114 -36.04 5.27 7.69
CA VAL A 114 -37.50 5.11 7.81
C VAL A 114 -38.14 6.20 8.66
N LEU A 115 -37.43 6.70 9.68
CA LEU A 115 -37.95 7.73 10.60
C LEU A 115 -37.03 8.96 10.63
N PRO A 116 -36.95 9.77 9.55
CA PRO A 116 -36.12 10.98 9.52
C PRO A 116 -36.45 11.96 10.65
N THR A 117 -37.70 11.94 11.14
CA THR A 117 -38.29 12.96 12.02
C THR A 117 -38.10 12.72 13.52
N CYS A 118 -37.90 11.47 13.99
CA CYS A 118 -37.55 11.19 15.40
C CYS A 118 -36.14 11.72 15.74
N TYR A 119 -35.33 11.79 14.70
CA TYR A 119 -34.19 12.63 14.34
C TYR A 119 -33.96 14.04 14.92
N VAL A 120 -34.87 14.66 15.68
CA VAL A 120 -34.76 16.11 16.03
C VAL A 120 -34.90 16.42 17.54
N LEU A 121 -35.22 15.47 18.42
CA LEU A 121 -35.30 15.76 19.87
C LEU A 121 -33.91 15.97 20.55
N PRO A 122 -33.75 16.86 21.55
CA PRO A 122 -32.44 17.20 22.11
C PRO A 122 -31.73 16.07 22.89
N ASN A 123 -32.46 15.10 23.43
CA ASN A 123 -31.94 14.12 24.42
C ASN A 123 -31.16 12.92 23.84
N TRP A 124 -31.15 12.73 22.51
CA TRP A 124 -30.52 11.56 21.87
C TRP A 124 -29.30 11.96 21.01
N ARG A 125 -28.70 13.14 21.25
CA ARG A 125 -27.47 13.62 20.60
C ARG A 125 -26.28 12.65 20.74
N THR A 126 -26.12 12.00 21.89
CA THR A 126 -25.03 11.04 22.12
C THR A 126 -25.22 9.76 21.29
N LEU A 127 -26.47 9.27 21.22
CA LEU A 127 -26.85 8.16 20.34
C LEU A 127 -26.72 8.54 18.87
N TYR A 128 -27.04 9.78 18.49
CA TYR A 128 -26.86 10.31 17.15
C TYR A 128 -25.39 10.37 16.73
N LEU A 129 -24.49 10.81 17.61
CA LEU A 129 -23.05 10.83 17.33
C LEU A 129 -22.47 9.42 17.21
N LEU A 130 -22.87 8.51 18.11
CA LEU A 130 -22.48 7.09 18.05
C LEU A 130 -23.01 6.44 16.76
N GLN A 131 -24.28 6.65 16.42
CA GLN A 131 -24.92 6.13 15.21
C GLN A 131 -24.30 6.71 13.93
N ARG A 132 -24.05 8.02 13.88
CA ARG A 132 -23.37 8.67 12.74
C ARG A 132 -21.98 8.10 12.54
N HIS A 133 -21.25 7.77 13.61
CA HIS A 133 -19.97 7.08 13.51
C HIS A 133 -20.11 5.63 13.03
N LEU A 134 -21.01 4.85 13.62
CA LEU A 134 -21.21 3.43 13.27
C LEU A 134 -21.75 3.20 11.84
N THR A 135 -22.47 4.19 11.29
CA THR A 135 -23.14 4.07 9.98
C THR A 135 -22.46 4.85 8.85
N ARG A 136 -21.39 5.62 9.14
CA ARG A 136 -20.76 6.55 8.19
C ARG A 136 -20.26 5.87 6.92
N ASN A 137 -19.68 4.68 7.08
CA ASN A 137 -18.98 3.97 6.00
C ASN A 137 -19.71 2.70 5.57
N ILE A 138 -20.92 2.44 6.09
CA ILE A 138 -21.79 1.38 5.56
C ILE A 138 -22.19 1.82 4.15
N PRO A 139 -21.80 1.08 3.10
CA PRO A 139 -22.02 1.52 1.74
C PRO A 139 -23.51 1.76 1.54
N GLN A 140 -23.87 2.99 1.19
CA GLN A 140 -25.23 3.37 0.86
C GLN A 140 -25.66 2.51 -0.35
N SER A 141 -26.38 1.43 -0.05
CA SER A 141 -26.99 0.60 -1.07
C SER A 141 -28.15 1.40 -1.62
N ARG A 142 -28.15 1.67 -2.92
CA ARG A 142 -29.33 2.19 -3.63
C ARG A 142 -30.51 1.20 -3.53
N SER A 143 -30.21 -0.07 -3.25
CA SER A 143 -31.17 -1.16 -3.04
C SER A 143 -31.49 -1.34 -1.55
N ARG A 144 -32.63 -0.79 -1.13
CA ARG A 144 -33.24 -1.03 0.20
C ARG A 144 -33.45 -2.52 0.48
N MET A 145 -33.72 -3.31 -0.55
CA MET A 145 -34.05 -4.73 -0.43
C MET A 145 -32.86 -5.59 0.01
N LEU A 146 -31.65 -5.32 -0.48
CA LEU A 146 -30.48 -6.11 -0.08
C LEU A 146 -30.13 -5.91 1.40
N THR A 147 -30.33 -4.70 1.93
CA THR A 147 -30.10 -4.41 3.35
C THR A 147 -31.14 -5.08 4.24
N ILE A 148 -32.42 -5.07 3.86
CA ILE A 148 -33.48 -5.78 4.59
C ILE A 148 -33.22 -7.28 4.57
N LEU A 149 -32.89 -7.82 3.38
CA LEU A 149 -32.62 -9.23 3.21
C LEU A 149 -31.45 -9.67 4.08
N ALA A 150 -30.36 -8.91 4.14
CA ALA A 150 -29.17 -9.25 4.95
C ALA A 150 -29.44 -9.38 6.47
N VAL A 151 -30.41 -8.63 7.01
CA VAL A 151 -30.73 -8.61 8.45
C VAL A 151 -31.63 -9.79 8.87
N LEU A 152 -32.27 -10.48 7.92
CA LEU A 152 -33.18 -11.58 8.25
C LEU A 152 -32.48 -12.70 9.04
N PRO A 153 -33.06 -13.17 10.16
CA PRO A 153 -32.49 -14.22 11.01
C PRO A 153 -32.74 -15.63 10.44
N ILE A 154 -32.54 -15.84 9.14
CA ILE A 154 -32.86 -17.12 8.48
C ILE A 154 -32.11 -18.29 9.11
N PRO A 155 -30.78 -18.27 9.32
CA PRO A 155 -30.07 -19.41 9.92
C PRO A 155 -30.57 -19.74 11.32
N GLN A 156 -30.88 -18.73 12.13
CA GLN A 156 -31.42 -18.89 13.48
C GLN A 156 -32.76 -19.61 13.48
N VAL A 157 -33.69 -19.12 12.65
CA VAL A 157 -35.04 -19.67 12.54
C VAL A 157 -34.98 -21.09 11.99
N VAL A 158 -34.18 -21.32 10.95
CA VAL A 158 -34.05 -22.64 10.34
C VAL A 158 -33.46 -23.65 11.32
N ILE A 159 -32.33 -23.33 11.97
CA ILE A 159 -31.59 -24.29 12.77
C ILE A 159 -32.22 -24.50 14.15
N LEU A 160 -32.72 -23.45 14.80
CA LEU A 160 -33.24 -23.57 16.17
C LEU A 160 -34.71 -23.99 16.21
N ILE A 161 -35.50 -23.62 15.20
CA ILE A 161 -36.95 -23.87 15.19
C ILE A 161 -37.31 -24.99 14.21
N PHE A 162 -36.85 -24.91 12.97
CA PHE A 162 -37.27 -25.85 11.94
C PHE A 162 -36.50 -27.16 11.97
N LEU A 163 -35.20 -27.19 12.21
CA LEU A 163 -34.42 -28.43 12.22
C LEU A 163 -34.98 -29.45 13.24
N PRO A 164 -35.31 -29.09 14.50
CA PRO A 164 -35.93 -30.04 15.43
C PRO A 164 -37.31 -30.50 14.95
N LYS A 165 -38.14 -29.61 14.39
CA LYS A 165 -39.54 -29.90 13.99
C LYS A 165 -39.66 -30.69 12.70
N THR A 166 -38.86 -30.36 11.69
CA THR A 166 -38.97 -30.95 10.35
C THR A 166 -38.54 -32.40 10.32
N ARG A 167 -37.69 -32.82 11.25
CA ARG A 167 -37.36 -34.22 11.52
C ARG A 167 -38.60 -35.07 11.83
N ASN A 168 -39.47 -34.57 12.69
CA ASN A 168 -40.71 -35.28 13.07
C ASN A 168 -41.66 -35.44 11.86
N SER A 169 -41.61 -34.52 10.90
CA SER A 169 -42.48 -34.53 9.71
C SER A 169 -42.04 -35.49 8.60
N ARG A 170 -40.93 -36.22 8.76
CA ARG A 170 -40.34 -37.13 7.75
C ARG A 170 -39.98 -36.47 6.41
N SER A 171 -39.96 -35.15 6.26
CA SER A 171 -39.81 -34.49 4.95
C SER A 171 -38.38 -34.04 4.66
N LEU A 172 -37.60 -34.90 3.97
CA LEU A 172 -36.24 -34.59 3.50
C LEU A 172 -36.20 -33.41 2.52
N ASN A 173 -37.22 -33.29 1.66
CA ASN A 173 -37.32 -32.18 0.70
C ASN A 173 -37.49 -30.83 1.40
N ARG A 174 -38.20 -30.80 2.54
CA ARG A 174 -38.33 -29.59 3.36
C ARG A 174 -36.98 -29.19 3.97
N MET A 175 -36.18 -30.16 4.41
CA MET A 175 -34.82 -29.91 4.92
C MET A 175 -33.93 -29.26 3.85
N LYS A 176 -33.92 -29.84 2.63
CA LYS A 176 -33.15 -29.30 1.49
C LYS A 176 -33.59 -27.87 1.10
N PHE A 177 -34.90 -27.61 1.11
CA PHE A 177 -35.43 -26.26 0.88
C PHE A 177 -34.95 -25.27 1.94
N LEU A 178 -35.03 -25.63 3.22
CA LEU A 178 -34.56 -24.79 4.32
C LEU A 178 -33.04 -24.53 4.27
N ASN A 179 -32.24 -25.54 3.88
CA ASN A 179 -30.81 -25.37 3.64
C ASN A 179 -30.52 -24.38 2.52
N SER A 180 -31.32 -24.41 1.45
CA SER A 180 -31.20 -23.47 0.34
C SER A 180 -31.48 -22.03 0.79
N LEU A 181 -32.40 -21.83 1.75
CA LEU A 181 -32.65 -20.51 2.34
C LEU A 181 -31.45 -20.01 3.16
N ILE A 182 -30.77 -20.89 3.89
CA ILE A 182 -29.53 -20.54 4.62
C ILE A 182 -28.47 -20.07 3.61
N LEU A 183 -28.23 -20.83 2.54
CA LEU A 183 -27.23 -20.47 1.52
C LEU A 183 -27.58 -19.15 0.82
N LEU A 184 -28.84 -18.97 0.45
CA LEU A 184 -29.32 -17.74 -0.19
C LEU A 184 -29.14 -16.51 0.73
N GLN A 185 -29.26 -16.68 2.04
CA GLN A 185 -29.06 -15.61 3.03
C GLN A 185 -27.60 -15.14 3.13
N TYR A 186 -26.61 -15.99 2.84
CA TYR A 186 -25.20 -15.58 2.88
C TYR A 186 -24.83 -14.59 1.76
N VAL A 187 -25.52 -14.63 0.61
CA VAL A 187 -25.29 -13.71 -0.52
C VAL A 187 -25.47 -12.23 -0.15
N PRO A 188 -26.64 -11.78 0.36
CA PRO A 188 -26.84 -10.38 0.75
C PRO A 188 -25.95 -9.96 1.94
N ARG A 189 -25.50 -10.90 2.77
CA ARG A 189 -24.56 -10.64 3.87
C ARG A 189 -23.13 -10.42 3.40
N ALA A 190 -22.68 -11.17 2.39
CA ALA A 190 -21.36 -11.02 1.79
C ALA A 190 -21.23 -9.76 0.91
N TYR A 191 -22.34 -9.27 0.35
CA TYR A 191 -22.33 -8.16 -0.61
C TYR A 191 -21.72 -6.84 -0.08
N PRO A 192 -22.07 -6.34 1.12
CA PRO A 192 -21.41 -5.16 1.71
C PRO A 192 -19.89 -5.31 1.81
N MET A 193 -19.42 -6.50 2.17
CA MET A 193 -17.99 -6.80 2.31
C MET A 193 -17.29 -6.79 0.96
N TYR A 194 -17.88 -7.42 -0.06
CA TYR A 194 -17.41 -7.35 -1.44
C TYR A 194 -17.29 -5.90 -1.94
N LYS A 195 -18.29 -5.05 -1.68
CA LYS A 195 -18.27 -3.65 -2.14
C LYS A 195 -17.15 -2.84 -1.50
N ILE A 196 -16.88 -3.03 -0.21
CA ILE A 196 -15.78 -2.36 0.48
C ILE A 196 -14.44 -2.89 -0.03
N CYS A 197 -14.29 -4.19 -0.18
CA CYS A 197 -13.11 -4.80 -0.76
C CYS A 197 -12.82 -4.25 -2.16
N LYS A 198 -13.84 -4.20 -3.04
CA LYS A 198 -13.74 -3.60 -4.37
C LYS A 198 -13.37 -2.12 -4.33
N HIS A 199 -13.97 -1.34 -3.42
CA HIS A 199 -13.67 0.08 -3.28
C HIS A 199 -12.24 0.30 -2.77
N SER A 200 -11.81 -0.46 -1.75
CA SER A 200 -10.45 -0.44 -1.23
C SER A 200 -9.44 -0.78 -2.31
N ASN A 201 -9.66 -1.87 -3.05
CA ASN A 201 -8.80 -2.29 -4.16
C ASN A 201 -8.74 -1.21 -5.25
N LYS A 202 -9.85 -0.53 -5.54
CA LYS A 202 -9.89 0.60 -6.51
C LYS A 202 -9.06 1.78 -6.02
N VAL A 203 -9.25 2.23 -4.78
CA VAL A 203 -8.49 3.34 -4.18
C VAL A 203 -7.01 3.01 -4.14
N THR A 204 -6.64 1.77 -3.77
CA THR A 204 -5.24 1.33 -3.79
C THR A 204 -4.62 1.41 -5.17
N ARG A 205 -5.36 1.06 -6.23
CA ARG A 205 -4.87 1.16 -7.61
C ARG A 205 -4.72 2.61 -8.08
N GLU A 206 -5.59 3.51 -7.63
CA GLU A 206 -5.56 4.93 -7.99
C GLU A 206 -4.54 5.75 -7.17
N HIS A 207 -4.13 5.25 -6.00
CA HIS A 207 -3.12 5.90 -5.14
C HIS A 207 -1.80 5.12 -5.10
N SER A 208 -1.63 4.07 -5.92
CA SER A 208 -0.34 3.37 -6.02
C SER A 208 0.75 4.21 -6.66
N GLU A 209 0.39 5.35 -7.28
CA GLU A 209 1.30 6.33 -7.87
C GLU A 209 1.85 7.34 -6.84
N GLU A 210 1.33 7.38 -5.60
CA GLU A 210 1.81 8.31 -4.57
C GLU A 210 2.39 7.55 -3.37
N LEU A 211 3.72 7.60 -3.17
CA LEU A 211 4.46 6.90 -2.09
C LEU A 211 3.87 7.07 -0.67
N ALA A 212 3.15 8.17 -0.42
CA ALA A 212 2.48 8.46 0.84
C ALA A 212 1.36 7.46 1.19
N GLY A 213 0.90 6.66 0.22
CA GLY A 213 -0.17 5.66 0.35
C GLY A 213 0.20 4.37 1.08
N ARG A 214 1.38 4.27 1.72
CA ARG A 214 1.87 3.01 2.35
C ARG A 214 0.87 2.36 3.32
N LYS A 215 0.07 3.16 4.05
CA LYS A 215 -0.98 2.64 4.94
C LYS A 215 -2.15 2.02 4.17
N GLN A 216 -2.51 2.57 3.01
CA GLN A 216 -3.67 2.16 2.24
C GLN A 216 -3.41 0.89 1.40
N LEU A 217 -2.15 0.66 1.01
CA LEU A 217 -1.72 -0.52 0.25
C LEU A 217 -1.92 -1.84 1.01
N TRP A 218 -1.49 -1.92 2.27
CA TRP A 218 -1.62 -3.15 3.09
C TRP A 218 -3.07 -3.47 3.45
N ILE A 219 -3.92 -2.44 3.63
CA ILE A 219 -5.34 -2.62 3.99
C ILE A 219 -6.07 -3.44 2.93
N SER A 220 -5.85 -3.14 1.65
CA SER A 220 -6.44 -3.90 0.54
C SER A 220 -6.02 -5.38 0.55
N GLY A 221 -4.71 -5.66 0.63
CA GLY A 221 -4.20 -7.03 0.68
C GLY A 221 -4.76 -7.85 1.85
N VAL A 222 -4.74 -7.26 3.06
CA VAL A 222 -5.27 -7.90 4.27
C VAL A 222 -6.77 -8.18 4.15
N LEU A 223 -7.56 -7.24 3.61
CA LEU A 223 -9.00 -7.45 3.41
C LEU A 223 -9.32 -8.60 2.44
N ASN A 224 -8.53 -8.75 1.36
CA ASN A 224 -8.69 -9.86 0.41
C ASN A 224 -8.39 -11.22 1.08
N ILE A 225 -7.34 -11.29 1.93
CA ILE A 225 -7.02 -12.50 2.70
C ILE A 225 -8.14 -12.82 3.70
N ILE A 226 -8.64 -11.83 4.43
CA ILE A 226 -9.73 -12.01 5.39
C ILE A 226 -11.00 -12.52 4.70
N MET A 227 -11.35 -11.99 3.52
CA MET A 227 -12.47 -12.50 2.71
C MET A 227 -12.31 -13.98 2.37
N TYR A 228 -11.11 -14.38 1.98
CA TYR A 228 -10.81 -15.76 1.61
C TYR A 228 -10.91 -16.71 2.81
N ILE A 229 -10.37 -16.30 3.96
CA ILE A 229 -10.46 -17.06 5.23
C ILE A 229 -11.93 -17.16 5.69
N LEU A 230 -12.70 -16.08 5.56
CA LEU A 230 -14.11 -16.06 5.91
C LEU A 230 -14.94 -16.99 5.03
N ALA A 231 -14.70 -17.01 3.72
CA ALA A 231 -15.33 -17.97 2.82
C ALA A 231 -14.98 -19.42 3.21
N SER A 232 -13.72 -19.68 3.54
CA SER A 232 -13.25 -20.99 4.02
C SER A 232 -13.98 -21.42 5.30
N HIS A 233 -14.17 -20.49 6.24
CA HIS A 233 -14.92 -20.74 7.47
C HIS A 233 -16.39 -21.10 7.20
N VAL A 234 -17.06 -20.38 6.29
CA VAL A 234 -18.45 -20.66 5.89
C VAL A 234 -18.58 -22.03 5.26
N PHE A 235 -17.74 -22.38 4.29
CA PHE A 235 -17.77 -23.70 3.65
C PHE A 235 -17.44 -24.83 4.63
N GLY A 236 -16.49 -24.62 5.54
CA GLY A 236 -16.18 -25.58 6.61
C GLY A 236 -17.34 -25.82 7.58
N ALA A 237 -18.06 -24.76 7.96
CA ALA A 237 -19.22 -24.90 8.84
C ALA A 237 -20.43 -25.54 8.14
N LEU A 238 -20.63 -25.23 6.85
CA LEU A 238 -21.62 -25.91 6.03
C LEU A 238 -21.30 -27.41 5.92
N TRP A 239 -20.02 -27.77 5.77
CA TRP A 239 -19.59 -29.15 5.80
C TRP A 239 -19.95 -29.83 7.12
N TYR A 240 -19.61 -29.25 8.28
CA TYR A 240 -20.02 -29.76 9.59
C TYR A 240 -21.53 -29.96 9.72
N PHE A 241 -22.31 -28.93 9.36
CA PHE A 241 -23.76 -28.97 9.45
C PHE A 241 -24.37 -30.02 8.52
N PHE A 242 -23.84 -30.15 7.31
CA PHE A 242 -24.27 -31.18 6.36
C PHE A 242 -23.84 -32.58 6.78
N SER A 243 -22.75 -32.75 7.52
CA SER A 243 -22.40 -34.04 8.16
C SER A 243 -23.47 -34.49 9.15
N VAL A 244 -23.90 -33.58 10.04
CA VAL A 244 -24.99 -33.85 10.99
C VAL A 244 -26.27 -34.24 10.24
N GLN A 245 -26.61 -33.52 9.17
CA GLN A 245 -27.77 -33.83 8.35
C GLN A 245 -27.63 -35.16 7.61
N ARG A 246 -26.44 -35.49 7.10
CA ARG A 246 -26.17 -36.74 6.38
C ARG A 246 -26.34 -37.96 7.28
N GLU A 247 -25.94 -37.85 8.54
CA GLU A 247 -26.18 -38.90 9.54
C GLU A 247 -27.67 -39.02 9.89
N ILE A 248 -28.35 -37.89 10.08
CA ILE A 248 -29.82 -37.88 10.27
C ILE A 248 -30.55 -38.51 9.08
N ASP A 249 -30.12 -38.21 7.85
CA ASP A 249 -30.69 -38.78 6.62
C ASP A 249 -30.53 -40.31 6.60
N CYS A 250 -29.38 -40.83 7.05
CA CYS A 250 -29.17 -42.26 7.20
C CYS A 250 -30.17 -42.87 8.19
N TRP A 251 -30.25 -42.30 9.40
CA TRP A 251 -31.17 -42.79 10.42
C TRP A 251 -32.64 -42.73 9.97
N ILE A 252 -33.06 -41.67 9.28
CA ILE A 252 -34.42 -41.56 8.73
C ILE A 252 -34.67 -42.62 7.67
N SER A 253 -33.69 -42.89 6.80
CA SER A 253 -33.79 -43.93 5.77
C SER A 253 -33.98 -45.31 6.39
N THR A 254 -33.13 -45.66 7.36
CA THR A 254 -33.19 -46.93 8.11
C THR A 254 -34.50 -47.08 8.90
N CYS A 255 -34.94 -46.01 9.56
CA CYS A 255 -36.19 -46.03 10.32
C CYS A 255 -37.45 -46.12 9.46
N ARG A 256 -37.37 -45.87 8.15
CA ARG A 256 -38.50 -46.07 7.24
C ARG A 256 -38.61 -47.51 6.74
N SER A 257 -37.50 -48.23 6.66
CA SER A 257 -37.49 -49.63 6.21
C SER A 257 -37.88 -50.61 7.32
N GLU A 258 -37.66 -50.25 8.59
CA GLU A 258 -37.86 -51.14 9.73
C GLU A 258 -39.13 -50.86 10.54
N ASN A 259 -39.82 -51.92 10.96
CA ASN A 259 -41.04 -51.83 11.76
C ASN A 259 -40.71 -51.51 13.23
N GLY A 260 -41.33 -50.46 13.79
CA GLY A 260 -41.18 -50.09 15.21
C GLY A 260 -40.21 -48.93 15.50
N CYS A 261 -39.60 -48.30 14.49
CA CYS A 261 -38.86 -47.04 14.72
C CYS A 261 -39.80 -45.83 14.77
N ASN A 262 -39.88 -45.16 15.92
CA ASN A 262 -40.56 -43.87 16.05
C ASN A 262 -39.56 -42.71 15.92
N LEU A 263 -39.65 -41.95 14.83
CA LEU A 263 -38.77 -40.80 14.55
C LEU A 263 -38.76 -39.73 15.66
N SER A 264 -39.79 -39.65 16.52
CA SER A 264 -39.83 -38.70 17.63
C SER A 264 -38.80 -39.00 18.73
N THR A 265 -38.34 -40.25 18.84
CA THR A 265 -37.31 -40.67 19.83
C THR A 265 -35.89 -40.26 19.45
N LEU A 266 -35.72 -39.70 18.25
CA LEU A 266 -34.42 -39.24 17.79
C LEU A 266 -34.08 -37.81 18.27
N GLN A 267 -34.96 -37.18 19.07
CA GLN A 267 -34.64 -36.01 19.88
C GLN A 267 -34.26 -36.48 21.28
N CYS A 268 -33.19 -35.90 21.84
CA CYS A 268 -32.69 -36.32 23.14
C CYS A 268 -33.62 -35.98 24.33
N ASP A 269 -34.68 -35.20 24.10
CA ASP A 269 -35.66 -34.79 25.13
C ASP A 269 -36.81 -35.82 25.31
N ASN A 270 -36.93 -36.79 24.41
CA ASN A 270 -37.96 -37.84 24.46
C ASN A 270 -37.39 -39.16 25.01
N THR A 271 -38.25 -40.17 25.16
CA THR A 271 -37.81 -41.52 25.55
C THR A 271 -36.68 -42.00 24.62
N PRO A 272 -35.55 -42.47 25.16
CA PRO A 272 -34.39 -42.85 24.36
C PRO A 272 -34.76 -43.96 23.38
N PHE A 273 -34.17 -43.90 22.18
CA PHE A 273 -34.39 -44.91 21.15
C PHE A 273 -33.97 -46.29 21.66
N LYS A 274 -34.90 -47.26 21.66
CA LYS A 274 -34.65 -48.59 22.25
C LYS A 274 -33.71 -49.48 21.45
N ASN A 275 -33.54 -49.23 20.14
CA ASN A 275 -32.77 -50.09 19.22
C ASN A 275 -31.54 -49.37 18.64
N VAL A 276 -30.73 -48.70 19.47
CA VAL A 276 -29.50 -48.00 19.03
C VAL A 276 -28.58 -48.91 18.19
N THR A 277 -28.48 -50.20 18.52
CA THR A 277 -27.69 -51.19 17.79
C THR A 277 -28.04 -51.26 16.31
N LEU A 278 -29.32 -51.19 15.96
CA LEU A 278 -29.79 -51.19 14.56
C LEU A 278 -29.23 -50.00 13.75
N LEU A 279 -29.20 -48.82 14.37
CA LEU A 279 -28.65 -47.63 13.73
C LEU A 279 -27.12 -47.69 13.61
N ASN A 280 -26.43 -48.32 14.57
CA ASN A 280 -25.00 -48.53 14.48
C ASN A 280 -24.64 -49.48 13.33
N ASP A 281 -25.42 -50.55 13.13
CA ASP A 281 -25.16 -51.56 12.10
C ASP A 281 -25.48 -51.04 10.69
N LEU A 282 -26.56 -50.26 10.54
CA LEU A 282 -27.05 -49.77 9.24
C LEU A 282 -26.57 -48.36 8.89
N CYS A 283 -26.03 -47.62 9.85
CA CYS A 283 -25.37 -46.32 9.66
C CYS A 283 -24.00 -46.29 10.34
N PRO A 284 -23.05 -47.17 9.94
CA PRO A 284 -21.78 -47.31 10.62
C PRO A 284 -20.87 -46.10 10.33
N THR A 285 -20.57 -45.31 11.35
CA THR A 285 -19.66 -44.14 11.26
C THR A 285 -18.22 -44.48 11.65
N ASN A 286 -18.01 -45.50 12.49
CA ASN A 286 -16.68 -45.93 12.92
C ASN A 286 -16.63 -47.44 13.27
N PRO A 287 -15.97 -48.30 12.45
CA PRO A 287 -15.37 -47.97 11.16
C PRO A 287 -16.45 -47.69 10.09
N PRO A 288 -16.22 -46.73 9.17
CA PRO A 288 -17.17 -46.45 8.10
C PRO A 288 -17.25 -47.61 7.09
N ASN A 289 -18.46 -47.93 6.60
CA ASN A 289 -18.68 -48.94 5.57
C ASN A 289 -19.52 -48.38 4.39
N PRO A 290 -18.89 -47.96 3.28
CA PRO A 290 -19.60 -47.36 2.15
C PRO A 290 -20.52 -48.33 1.40
N MET A 291 -20.35 -49.66 1.58
CA MET A 291 -21.27 -50.65 1.01
C MET A 291 -22.64 -50.66 1.72
N VAL A 292 -22.69 -50.25 2.99
CA VAL A 292 -23.92 -50.14 3.77
C VAL A 292 -24.53 -48.76 3.59
N TYR A 293 -23.75 -47.71 3.86
CA TYR A 293 -24.16 -46.34 3.61
C TYR A 293 -22.95 -45.46 3.34
N ASP A 294 -22.91 -44.85 2.16
CA ASP A 294 -21.83 -43.96 1.77
C ASP A 294 -22.06 -42.52 2.27
N PHE A 295 -21.28 -42.12 3.28
CA PHE A 295 -21.27 -40.77 3.81
C PHE A 295 -20.45 -39.77 2.95
N GLY A 296 -19.71 -40.25 1.94
CA GLY A 296 -18.97 -39.41 1.00
C GLY A 296 -18.00 -38.44 1.69
N ILE A 297 -18.04 -37.16 1.31
CA ILE A 297 -17.16 -36.13 1.86
C ILE A 297 -17.33 -35.88 3.36
N PHE A 298 -18.38 -36.41 3.98
CA PHE A 298 -18.70 -36.21 5.40
C PHE A 298 -18.08 -37.28 6.31
N VAL A 299 -17.55 -38.38 5.75
CA VAL A 299 -16.97 -39.52 6.50
C VAL A 299 -16.01 -39.05 7.58
N ASP A 300 -15.02 -38.22 7.23
CA ASP A 300 -13.98 -37.76 8.16
C ASP A 300 -14.59 -37.13 9.42
N SER A 301 -15.58 -36.25 9.28
CA SER A 301 -16.18 -35.56 10.43
C SER A 301 -16.94 -36.48 11.39
N LEU A 302 -17.55 -37.54 10.84
CA LEU A 302 -18.32 -38.53 11.59
C LEU A 302 -17.37 -39.52 12.27
N GLN A 303 -16.37 -40.01 11.54
CA GLN A 303 -15.36 -40.93 12.06
C GLN A 303 -14.54 -40.32 13.20
N PHE A 304 -14.16 -39.05 13.08
CA PHE A 304 -13.45 -38.32 14.14
C PHE A 304 -14.36 -37.88 15.31
N GLY A 305 -15.68 -38.13 15.23
CA GLY A 305 -16.63 -37.82 16.30
C GLY A 305 -16.85 -36.32 16.56
N ILE A 306 -16.45 -35.44 15.64
CA ILE A 306 -16.51 -33.98 15.80
C ILE A 306 -17.96 -33.51 15.95
N VAL A 307 -18.89 -34.18 15.28
CA VAL A 307 -20.33 -33.89 15.33
C VAL A 307 -20.93 -34.10 16.73
N GLY A 308 -20.29 -34.91 17.58
CA GLY A 308 -20.73 -35.17 18.95
C GLY A 308 -20.03 -34.38 20.05
N THR A 309 -18.98 -33.62 19.74
CA THR A 309 -18.26 -32.82 20.76
C THR A 309 -19.02 -31.54 21.10
N THR A 310 -18.76 -30.98 22.28
CA THR A 310 -19.16 -29.60 22.67
C THR A 310 -17.97 -28.63 22.69
N ASP A 311 -16.77 -29.13 22.36
CA ASP A 311 -15.55 -28.33 22.25
C ASP A 311 -15.57 -27.50 20.96
N PHE A 312 -16.05 -26.26 21.08
CA PHE A 312 -16.17 -25.34 19.95
C PHE A 312 -14.82 -25.00 19.28
N PRO A 313 -13.74 -24.64 19.99
CA PRO A 313 -12.42 -24.45 19.38
C PRO A 313 -11.97 -25.61 18.49
N GLN A 314 -12.18 -26.86 18.93
CA GLN A 314 -11.85 -28.04 18.14
C GLN A 314 -12.69 -28.10 16.85
N LYS A 315 -14.01 -27.92 16.95
CA LYS A 315 -14.91 -27.86 15.77
C LYS A 315 -14.45 -26.79 14.78
N LEU A 316 -14.20 -25.58 15.29
CA LEU A 316 -13.82 -24.42 14.50
C LEU A 316 -12.53 -24.68 13.71
N LEU A 317 -11.48 -25.16 14.37
CA LEU A 317 -10.18 -25.37 13.74
C LEU A 317 -10.23 -26.50 12.69
N MET A 318 -10.89 -27.61 12.99
CA MET A 318 -11.00 -28.72 12.05
C MET A 318 -11.83 -28.33 10.82
N CYS A 319 -12.95 -27.64 11.01
CA CYS A 319 -13.80 -27.21 9.91
C CYS A 319 -13.15 -26.09 9.09
N LEU A 320 -12.46 -25.14 9.73
CA LEU A 320 -11.68 -24.11 9.04
C LEU A 320 -10.56 -24.74 8.21
N SER A 321 -9.83 -25.72 8.77
CA SER A 321 -8.79 -26.47 8.07
C SER A 321 -9.34 -27.18 6.84
N TRP A 322 -10.47 -27.90 6.98
CA TRP A 322 -11.14 -28.57 5.87
C TRP A 322 -11.60 -27.58 4.79
N GLY A 323 -12.20 -26.45 5.18
CA GLY A 323 -12.65 -25.41 4.25
C GLY A 323 -11.49 -24.75 3.49
N LEU A 324 -10.41 -24.41 4.19
CA LEU A 324 -9.21 -23.79 3.61
C LEU A 324 -8.52 -24.74 2.62
N ARG A 325 -8.39 -26.02 2.99
CA ARG A 325 -7.82 -27.06 2.13
C ARG A 325 -8.57 -27.16 0.81
N ASN A 326 -9.90 -27.22 0.85
CA ASN A 326 -10.71 -27.42 -0.35
C ASN A 326 -10.89 -26.17 -1.20
N LEU A 327 -11.04 -24.98 -0.59
CA LEU A 327 -11.08 -23.74 -1.38
C LEU A 327 -9.74 -23.41 -2.04
N SER A 328 -8.62 -23.85 -1.46
CA SER A 328 -7.30 -23.62 -2.06
C SER A 328 -7.10 -24.35 -3.39
N SER A 329 -7.90 -25.38 -3.66
CA SER A 329 -7.74 -26.31 -4.80
C SER A 329 -6.40 -27.07 -4.84
N PHE A 330 -5.35 -26.63 -4.14
CA PHE A 330 -4.04 -27.27 -4.04
C PHE A 330 -4.04 -28.53 -3.18
N GLY A 331 -4.83 -28.53 -2.09
CA GLY A 331 -4.93 -29.66 -1.17
C GLY A 331 -6.25 -30.43 -1.25
N SER A 332 -7.10 -30.14 -2.25
CA SER A 332 -8.44 -30.71 -2.31
C SER A 332 -8.43 -32.18 -2.72
N ASN A 333 -9.22 -32.97 -2.00
CA ASN A 333 -9.40 -34.41 -2.21
C ASN A 333 -10.87 -34.80 -2.04
N LEU A 334 -11.78 -34.00 -2.61
CA LEU A 334 -13.22 -34.22 -2.50
C LEU A 334 -13.63 -35.45 -3.32
N ASN A 335 -14.08 -36.49 -2.62
CA ASN A 335 -14.70 -37.67 -3.23
C ASN A 335 -16.15 -37.76 -2.78
N SER A 336 -17.10 -37.48 -3.68
CA SER A 336 -18.52 -37.44 -3.35
C SER A 336 -19.19 -38.81 -3.44
N SER A 337 -20.18 -39.05 -2.59
CA SER A 337 -21.10 -40.18 -2.78
C SER A 337 -22.02 -39.97 -4.01
N THR A 338 -22.92 -40.93 -4.26
CA THR A 338 -23.97 -40.82 -5.29
C THR A 338 -25.09 -39.83 -4.94
N ASN A 339 -24.99 -39.13 -3.80
CA ASN A 339 -25.99 -38.15 -3.37
C ASN A 339 -25.93 -36.86 -4.20
N ALA A 340 -27.02 -36.56 -4.92
CA ALA A 340 -27.10 -35.36 -5.77
C ALA A 340 -26.89 -34.02 -5.02
N TRP A 341 -27.35 -33.89 -3.77
CA TRP A 341 -27.16 -32.65 -2.98
C TRP A 341 -25.70 -32.47 -2.58
N GLU A 342 -25.03 -33.56 -2.21
CA GLU A 342 -23.60 -33.58 -1.95
C GLU A 342 -22.79 -33.21 -3.19
N SER A 343 -23.13 -33.78 -4.36
CA SER A 343 -22.46 -33.44 -5.62
C SER A 343 -22.60 -31.95 -5.96
N VAL A 344 -23.79 -31.36 -5.78
CA VAL A 344 -24.00 -29.91 -5.98
C VAL A 344 -23.13 -29.08 -5.03
N PHE A 345 -23.00 -29.51 -3.77
CA PHE A 345 -22.15 -28.83 -2.80
C PHE A 345 -20.66 -28.93 -3.17
N VAL A 346 -20.18 -30.10 -3.60
CA VAL A 346 -18.80 -30.29 -4.09
C VAL A 346 -18.52 -29.41 -5.31
N ILE A 347 -19.41 -29.39 -6.31
CA ILE A 347 -19.28 -28.53 -7.49
C ILE A 347 -19.19 -27.06 -7.06
N SER A 348 -20.03 -26.64 -6.11
CA SER A 348 -20.00 -25.27 -5.58
C SER A 348 -18.66 -24.95 -4.91
N ILE A 349 -18.06 -25.88 -4.17
CA ILE A 349 -16.75 -25.68 -3.53
C ILE A 349 -15.67 -25.54 -4.61
N SER A 350 -15.65 -26.41 -5.62
CA SER A 350 -14.64 -26.38 -6.68
C SER A 350 -14.69 -25.09 -7.49
N ILE A 351 -15.88 -24.65 -7.92
CA ILE A 351 -16.04 -23.39 -8.66
C ILE A 351 -15.66 -22.19 -7.78
N SER A 352 -16.16 -22.15 -6.54
CA SER A 352 -15.89 -21.03 -5.64
C SER A 352 -14.41 -20.95 -5.27
N GLY A 353 -13.78 -22.10 -5.01
CA GLY A 353 -12.36 -22.22 -4.68
C GLY A 353 -11.48 -21.70 -5.81
N LEU A 354 -11.72 -22.16 -7.04
CA LEU A 354 -10.98 -21.71 -8.21
C LEU A 354 -11.10 -20.18 -8.40
N LEU A 355 -12.32 -19.63 -8.37
CA LEU A 355 -12.55 -18.20 -8.57
C LEU A 355 -11.94 -17.34 -7.45
N LEU A 356 -12.15 -17.72 -6.19
CA LEU A 356 -11.64 -16.97 -5.04
C LEU A 356 -10.11 -17.05 -4.96
N PHE A 357 -9.51 -18.19 -5.28
CA PHE A 357 -8.07 -18.35 -5.28
C PHE A 357 -7.41 -17.53 -6.39
N MET A 358 -7.94 -17.57 -7.62
CA MET A 358 -7.44 -16.72 -8.72
C MET A 358 -7.55 -15.23 -8.38
N TYR A 359 -8.68 -14.81 -7.78
CA TYR A 359 -8.89 -13.44 -7.33
C TYR A 359 -7.87 -13.03 -6.26
N LEU A 360 -7.64 -13.87 -5.25
CA LEU A 360 -6.67 -13.61 -4.19
C LEU A 360 -5.26 -13.52 -4.78
N LEU A 361 -4.87 -14.47 -5.62
CA LEU A 361 -3.55 -14.52 -6.23
C LEU A 361 -3.26 -13.27 -7.07
N GLY A 362 -4.21 -12.87 -7.93
CA GLY A 362 -4.05 -11.67 -8.75
C GLY A 362 -3.84 -10.41 -7.90
N HIS A 363 -4.62 -10.25 -6.82
CA HIS A 363 -4.48 -9.09 -5.94
C HIS A 363 -3.20 -9.12 -5.08
N VAL A 364 -2.79 -10.29 -4.60
CA VAL A 364 -1.51 -10.43 -3.86
C VAL A 364 -0.33 -10.15 -4.79
N GLN A 365 -0.38 -10.56 -6.06
CA GLN A 365 0.66 -10.24 -7.04
C GLN A 365 0.79 -8.73 -7.28
N THR A 366 -0.32 -8.03 -7.54
CA THR A 366 -0.31 -6.56 -7.70
C THR A 366 0.24 -5.87 -6.45
N PHE A 367 -0.15 -6.35 -5.27
CA PHE A 367 0.34 -5.82 -4.00
C PHE A 367 1.85 -6.03 -3.81
N MET A 368 2.37 -7.22 -4.11
CA MET A 368 3.79 -7.53 -4.05
C MET A 368 4.60 -6.69 -5.04
N GLN A 369 4.09 -6.47 -6.25
CA GLN A 369 4.70 -5.57 -7.23
C GLN A 369 4.80 -4.13 -6.71
N ALA A 370 3.73 -3.62 -6.09
CA ALA A 370 3.72 -2.28 -5.50
C ALA A 370 4.74 -2.12 -4.35
N ILE A 371 4.85 -3.12 -3.47
CA ILE A 371 5.89 -3.14 -2.42
C ILE A 371 7.29 -3.14 -3.05
N SER A 372 7.49 -3.96 -4.07
CA SER A 372 8.80 -4.09 -4.73
C SER A 372 9.23 -2.77 -5.36
N ARG A 373 8.35 -2.10 -6.12
CA ARG A 373 8.61 -0.78 -6.73
C ARG A 373 8.92 0.28 -5.68
N THR A 374 8.12 0.33 -4.60
CA THR A 374 8.37 1.20 -3.45
C THR A 374 9.76 0.96 -2.87
N SER A 375 10.12 -0.31 -2.62
CA SER A 375 11.43 -0.68 -2.08
C SER A 375 12.57 -0.21 -2.98
N GLN A 376 12.45 -0.36 -4.30
CA GLN A 376 13.44 0.11 -5.26
C GLN A 376 13.64 1.63 -5.20
N ILE A 377 12.56 2.42 -5.15
CA ILE A 377 12.62 3.88 -4.98
C ILE A 377 13.35 4.24 -3.68
N TRP A 378 13.03 3.58 -2.57
CA TRP A 378 13.71 3.81 -1.29
C TRP A 378 15.20 3.46 -1.33
N GLN A 379 15.61 2.42 -2.07
CA GLN A 379 17.02 2.08 -2.24
C GLN A 379 17.77 3.19 -2.99
N ARG A 380 17.19 3.74 -4.07
CA ARG A 380 17.75 4.89 -4.79
C ARG A 380 17.79 6.14 -3.93
N MET A 381 16.72 6.37 -3.17
CA MET A 381 16.63 7.51 -2.27
C MET A 381 17.74 7.48 -1.21
N ARG A 382 18.15 6.31 -0.70
CA ARG A 382 19.29 6.22 0.24
C ARG A 382 20.62 6.75 -0.34
N VAL A 383 20.80 6.71 -1.66
CA VAL A 383 21.99 7.25 -2.33
C VAL A 383 21.89 8.77 -2.48
N ILE A 384 20.68 9.32 -2.66
CA ILE A 384 20.43 10.75 -2.90
C ILE A 384 20.24 11.54 -1.60
N ASP A 385 19.66 10.93 -0.56
CA ASP A 385 19.32 11.58 0.71
C ASP A 385 20.50 12.28 1.40
N PRO A 386 21.72 11.69 1.48
CA PRO A 386 22.89 12.39 2.00
C PRO A 386 23.25 13.66 1.21
N ARG A 387 22.98 13.67 -0.11
CA ARG A 387 23.27 14.82 -0.98
C ARG A 387 22.25 15.94 -0.80
N ILE A 388 20.97 15.59 -0.58
CA ILE A 388 19.94 16.56 -0.20
C ILE A 388 20.34 17.21 1.12
N ASN A 389 20.64 16.40 2.14
CA ASN A 389 21.03 16.89 3.46
C ASN A 389 22.27 17.78 3.40
N PHE A 390 23.28 17.39 2.62
CA PHE A 390 24.47 18.21 2.39
C PHE A 390 24.11 19.56 1.79
N MET A 391 23.33 19.60 0.70
CA MET A 391 22.99 20.87 0.06
C MET A 391 22.11 21.75 0.98
N VAL A 392 21.14 21.16 1.69
CA VAL A 392 20.32 21.88 2.68
C VAL A 392 21.19 22.52 3.76
N SER A 393 22.19 21.79 4.28
CA SER A 393 23.10 22.30 5.31
C SER A 393 24.03 23.41 4.81
N GLU A 394 24.58 23.27 3.61
CA GLU A 394 25.52 24.23 3.03
C GLU A 394 24.84 25.57 2.70
N TYR A 395 23.59 25.50 2.23
CA TYR A 395 22.81 26.64 1.78
C TYR A 395 21.98 27.29 2.90
N GLY A 396 22.01 26.75 4.13
CA GLY A 396 21.17 27.23 5.23
C GLY A 396 19.66 27.17 4.91
N LEU A 397 19.23 26.19 4.10
CA LEU A 397 17.84 26.10 3.66
C LEU A 397 16.92 25.77 4.83
N THR A 398 15.73 26.36 4.81
CA THR A 398 14.69 26.06 5.79
C THR A 398 14.19 24.63 5.62
N ARG A 399 13.69 24.03 6.71
CA ARG A 399 13.10 22.67 6.70
C ARG A 399 11.98 22.48 5.67
N SER A 400 11.27 23.54 5.30
CA SER A 400 10.22 23.49 4.27
C SER A 400 10.79 23.26 2.87
N VAL A 401 11.95 23.83 2.55
CA VAL A 401 12.62 23.65 1.26
C VAL A 401 13.26 22.27 1.16
N ASP A 402 13.87 21.78 2.24
CA ASP A 402 14.38 20.41 2.36
C ASP A 402 13.29 19.39 1.99
N TYR A 403 12.13 19.50 2.65
CA TYR A 403 11.00 18.61 2.38
C TYR A 403 10.43 18.75 0.95
N ALA A 404 10.47 19.94 0.36
CA ALA A 404 10.03 20.16 -1.02
C ALA A 404 10.98 19.48 -2.03
N ILE A 405 12.30 19.64 -1.85
CA ILE A 405 13.33 18.97 -2.66
C ILE A 405 13.19 17.45 -2.54
N TRP A 406 13.05 16.95 -1.31
CA TRP A 406 12.86 15.52 -1.05
C TRP A 406 11.65 14.94 -1.80
N ARG A 407 10.53 15.68 -1.82
CA ARG A 407 9.31 15.26 -2.52
C ARG A 407 9.50 15.23 -4.04
N LEU A 408 10.09 16.27 -4.62
CA LEU A 408 10.32 16.35 -6.07
C LEU A 408 11.25 15.25 -6.57
N VAL A 409 12.27 14.91 -5.77
CA VAL A 409 13.18 13.80 -6.09
C VAL A 409 12.43 12.46 -6.11
N ILE A 410 11.54 12.22 -5.16
CA ILE A 410 10.73 10.99 -5.14
C ILE A 410 9.81 10.91 -6.34
N GLU A 411 9.15 12.01 -6.69
CA GLU A 411 8.26 12.10 -7.86
C GLU A 411 9.04 11.80 -9.16
N ALA A 412 10.23 12.38 -9.32
CA ALA A 412 11.10 12.09 -10.47
C ALA A 412 11.57 10.62 -10.51
N LEU A 413 11.82 10.00 -9.36
CA LEU A 413 12.17 8.56 -9.27
C LEU A 413 10.98 7.63 -9.52
N GLU A 414 9.75 8.10 -9.29
CA GLU A 414 8.52 7.37 -9.59
C GLU A 414 8.21 7.39 -11.09
N GLU A 415 8.44 8.52 -11.77
CA GLU A 415 8.18 8.69 -13.19
C GLU A 415 9.14 7.90 -14.09
N ASP A 416 10.45 7.89 -13.78
CA ASP A 416 11.47 7.26 -14.63
C ASP A 416 12.32 6.24 -13.86
N GLU A 417 11.97 4.96 -14.05
CA GLU A 417 12.73 3.83 -13.52
C GLU A 417 14.16 3.72 -14.10
N GLY A 418 14.48 4.37 -15.22
CA GLY A 418 15.81 4.41 -15.82
C GLY A 418 16.70 5.57 -15.32
N LEU A 419 16.14 6.52 -14.58
CA LEU A 419 16.84 7.76 -14.24
C LEU A 419 18.00 7.49 -13.26
N ALA A 420 19.20 7.89 -13.66
CA ALA A 420 20.41 7.67 -12.87
C ALA A 420 20.35 8.50 -11.57
N ALA A 421 20.33 7.81 -10.42
CA ALA A 421 20.36 8.42 -9.09
C ALA A 421 21.71 9.10 -8.76
N GLU A 422 22.65 9.09 -9.70
CA GLU A 422 24.01 9.58 -9.54
C GLU A 422 24.09 11.11 -9.47
N ASN A 423 23.07 11.84 -9.95
CA ASN A 423 23.05 13.29 -9.91
C ASN A 423 21.68 13.84 -9.46
N ILE A 424 21.68 14.63 -8.39
CA ILE A 424 20.46 15.27 -7.88
C ILE A 424 19.92 16.34 -8.84
N PHE A 425 20.78 17.05 -9.57
CA PHE A 425 20.35 18.15 -10.44
C PHE A 425 19.61 17.67 -11.69
N SER A 426 19.80 16.42 -12.13
CA SER A 426 18.98 15.82 -13.19
C SER A 426 17.56 15.46 -12.71
N LEU A 427 17.39 15.23 -11.42
CA LEU A 427 16.10 14.91 -10.78
C LEU A 427 15.28 16.15 -10.44
N LEU A 428 15.90 17.34 -10.46
CA LEU A 428 15.23 18.60 -10.14
C LEU A 428 14.60 19.25 -11.39
N PRO A 429 13.42 19.90 -11.25
CA PRO A 429 12.85 20.76 -12.28
C PRO A 429 13.83 21.86 -12.72
N ARG A 430 13.74 22.31 -13.98
CA ARG A 430 14.64 23.35 -14.53
C ARG A 430 14.56 24.65 -13.73
N GLU A 431 13.37 24.97 -13.27
CA GLU A 431 12.99 26.15 -12.49
C GLU A 431 13.72 26.19 -11.15
N LEU A 432 14.05 25.03 -10.57
CA LEU A 432 14.79 24.91 -9.31
C LEU A 432 16.29 24.76 -9.52
N ARG A 433 16.73 24.17 -10.63
CA ARG A 433 18.17 23.99 -10.94
C ARG A 433 18.91 25.32 -10.98
N ARG A 434 18.40 26.31 -11.72
CA ARG A 434 19.10 27.59 -11.90
C ARG A 434 19.26 28.32 -10.55
N PRO A 435 18.20 28.54 -9.75
CA PRO A 435 18.32 29.14 -8.43
C PRO A 435 19.31 28.41 -7.51
N LEU A 436 19.27 27.07 -7.49
CA LEU A 436 20.20 26.26 -6.70
C LEU A 436 21.66 26.38 -7.15
N LYS A 437 21.93 26.30 -8.46
CA LYS A 437 23.27 26.52 -9.00
C LYS A 437 23.77 27.94 -8.73
N CYS A 438 22.89 28.94 -8.86
CA CYS A 438 23.20 30.33 -8.52
C CYS A 438 23.66 30.47 -7.08
N HIS A 439 22.95 29.85 -6.15
CA HIS A 439 23.35 29.92 -4.74
C HIS A 439 24.65 29.16 -4.46
N LEU A 440 24.90 28.03 -5.14
CA LEU A 440 26.10 27.21 -4.96
C LEU A 440 27.38 27.86 -5.50
N PHE A 441 27.32 28.43 -6.70
CA PHE A 441 28.53 28.84 -7.43
C PHE A 441 28.79 30.33 -7.43
N LEU A 442 27.80 31.17 -7.13
CA LEU A 442 27.97 32.60 -7.26
C LEU A 442 29.16 33.11 -6.42
N ALA A 443 29.24 32.73 -5.14
CA ALA A 443 30.32 33.17 -4.26
C ALA A 443 31.70 32.69 -4.73
N THR A 444 31.77 31.50 -5.32
CA THR A 444 33.01 30.93 -5.88
C THR A 444 33.41 31.66 -7.17
N LEU A 445 32.45 31.92 -8.06
CA LEU A 445 32.68 32.62 -9.32
C LEU A 445 33.07 34.08 -9.10
N THR A 446 32.46 34.77 -8.12
CA THR A 446 32.83 36.16 -7.78
C THR A 446 34.19 36.28 -7.10
N LYS A 447 34.79 35.17 -6.64
CA LYS A 447 36.16 35.14 -6.10
C LYS A 447 37.18 34.66 -7.13
N LEU A 448 36.73 34.29 -8.33
CA LEU A 448 37.60 33.77 -9.36
C LEU A 448 38.18 34.95 -10.17
N GLU A 449 39.50 35.03 -10.20
CA GLU A 449 40.24 36.00 -10.99
C GLU A 449 39.76 35.96 -12.46
N GLY A 450 39.42 37.13 -13.00
CA GLY A 450 38.78 37.28 -14.31
C GLY A 450 37.24 37.29 -14.31
N LEU A 451 36.59 36.87 -13.22
CA LEU A 451 35.13 36.95 -13.00
C LEU A 451 34.71 37.86 -11.84
N GLU A 452 35.65 38.31 -11.01
CA GLU A 452 35.45 39.09 -9.77
C GLU A 452 34.55 40.33 -9.91
N ASN A 453 34.49 40.95 -11.09
CA ASN A 453 33.69 42.16 -11.35
C ASN A 453 32.85 42.06 -12.64
N LYS A 454 32.49 40.85 -13.07
CA LYS A 454 31.67 40.66 -14.27
C LYS A 454 30.19 40.84 -13.95
N ASP A 455 29.45 41.28 -14.97
CA ASP A 455 28.01 41.48 -14.89
C ASP A 455 27.31 40.18 -14.47
N ARG A 456 26.22 40.32 -13.69
CA ARG A 456 25.44 39.19 -13.21
C ARG A 456 24.94 38.29 -14.34
N GLN A 457 24.63 38.84 -15.51
CA GLN A 457 24.20 38.07 -16.67
C GLN A 457 25.28 37.12 -17.20
N VAL A 458 26.56 37.48 -17.07
CA VAL A 458 27.70 36.63 -17.45
C VAL A 458 27.82 35.46 -16.49
N LEU A 459 27.77 35.74 -15.18
CA LEU A 459 27.86 34.71 -14.14
C LEU A 459 26.69 33.73 -14.25
N ASP A 460 25.48 34.23 -14.48
CA ASP A 460 24.28 33.41 -14.67
C ASP A 460 24.42 32.46 -15.88
N ALA A 461 24.95 32.95 -17.01
CA ALA A 461 25.17 32.13 -18.20
C ALA A 461 26.20 31.01 -17.96
N ILE A 462 27.29 31.31 -17.22
CA ILE A 462 28.29 30.29 -16.84
C ILE A 462 27.64 29.23 -15.94
N MET A 463 26.86 29.64 -14.93
CA MET A 463 26.23 28.72 -13.99
C MET A 463 25.19 27.81 -14.65
N GLU A 464 24.47 28.30 -15.65
CA GLU A 464 23.49 27.50 -16.40
C GLU A 464 24.18 26.32 -17.11
N ASP A 465 25.33 26.58 -17.74
CA ASP A 465 26.14 25.61 -18.49
C ASP A 465 27.07 24.72 -17.64
N LEU A 466 27.11 24.88 -16.31
CA LEU A 466 27.86 23.98 -15.44
C LEU A 466 27.23 22.58 -15.39
N GLU A 467 27.99 21.57 -15.80
CA GLU A 467 27.60 20.16 -15.78
C GLU A 467 28.21 19.48 -14.53
N PRO A 468 27.40 18.86 -13.64
CA PRO A 468 27.96 18.05 -12.56
C PRO A 468 28.62 16.78 -13.10
N VAL A 469 29.80 16.45 -12.59
CA VAL A 469 30.62 15.29 -12.96
C VAL A 469 31.21 14.67 -11.69
N SER A 470 31.25 13.34 -11.60
CA SER A 470 31.91 12.64 -10.50
C SER A 470 33.03 11.74 -11.01
N TYR A 471 34.17 11.78 -10.34
CA TYR A 471 35.32 10.91 -10.60
C TYR A 471 35.48 9.91 -9.45
N ALA A 472 35.64 8.64 -9.79
CA ALA A 472 35.93 7.59 -8.81
C ALA A 472 37.34 7.78 -8.21
N ASP A 473 37.60 7.18 -7.05
CA ASP A 473 38.93 7.17 -6.42
C ASP A 473 40.01 6.65 -7.39
N GLY A 474 41.17 7.32 -7.40
CA GLY A 474 42.34 6.94 -8.17
C GLY A 474 42.23 7.18 -9.68
N THR A 475 41.19 7.89 -10.14
CA THR A 475 40.95 8.20 -11.55
C THR A 475 41.79 9.39 -11.99
N TYR A 476 42.45 9.27 -13.14
CA TYR A 476 43.11 10.41 -13.78
C TYR A 476 42.06 11.31 -14.40
N ILE A 477 41.98 12.56 -13.92
CA ILE A 477 41.04 13.57 -14.40
C ILE A 477 41.58 14.21 -15.67
N ILE A 478 42.85 14.61 -15.66
CA ILE A 478 43.61 15.07 -16.81
C ILE A 478 45.10 14.79 -16.59
N ARG A 479 45.86 14.52 -17.64
CA ARG A 479 47.31 14.29 -17.57
C ARG A 479 48.06 15.52 -18.06
N GLU A 480 49.27 15.69 -17.53
CA GLU A 480 50.21 16.67 -18.07
C GLU A 480 50.41 16.44 -19.58
N GLY A 481 50.35 17.52 -20.36
CA GLY A 481 50.43 17.45 -21.82
C GLY A 481 49.08 17.28 -22.53
N GLU A 482 47.98 17.00 -21.83
CA GLU A 482 46.64 16.93 -22.43
C GLU A 482 46.03 18.33 -22.59
N PRO A 483 45.23 18.56 -23.66
CA PRO A 483 44.52 19.82 -23.84
C PRO A 483 43.41 19.97 -22.79
N LEU A 484 43.33 21.14 -22.16
CA LEU A 484 42.27 21.49 -21.23
C LEU A 484 40.95 21.68 -21.99
N ASP A 485 40.07 20.68 -21.98
CA ASP A 485 38.74 20.74 -22.62
C ASP A 485 37.64 21.23 -21.66
N ARG A 486 37.93 21.28 -20.35
CA ARG A 486 36.99 21.62 -19.28
C ARG A 486 37.69 22.39 -18.16
N MET A 487 36.95 23.33 -17.58
CA MET A 487 37.30 23.98 -16.32
C MET A 487 36.46 23.35 -15.20
N LEU A 488 37.10 22.98 -14.09
CA LEU A 488 36.51 22.15 -13.03
C LEU A 488 36.42 22.93 -11.72
N PHE A 489 35.23 22.94 -11.12
CA PHE A 489 34.93 23.50 -9.82
C PHE A 489 34.78 22.37 -8.81
N ILE A 490 35.69 22.24 -7.86
CA ILE A 490 35.64 21.16 -6.87
C ILE A 490 34.59 21.46 -5.82
N THR A 491 33.59 20.59 -5.72
CA THR A 491 32.50 20.72 -4.74
C THR A 491 32.64 19.74 -3.57
N GLN A 492 33.22 18.57 -3.80
CA GLN A 492 33.49 17.56 -2.79
C GLN A 492 34.70 16.72 -3.17
N GLY A 493 35.44 16.27 -2.16
CA GLY A 493 36.61 15.42 -2.33
C GLY A 493 37.91 16.20 -2.55
N ILE A 494 39.01 15.46 -2.63
CA ILE A 494 40.36 15.98 -2.86
C ILE A 494 40.94 15.37 -4.14
N ALA A 495 41.44 16.23 -5.03
CA ALA A 495 42.27 15.84 -6.14
C ALA A 495 43.73 16.19 -5.87
N LEU A 496 44.66 15.40 -6.41
CA LEU A 496 46.10 15.66 -6.36
C LEU A 496 46.53 16.17 -7.72
N ALA A 497 47.23 17.30 -7.71
CA ALA A 497 47.91 17.86 -8.86
C ALA A 497 49.42 17.71 -8.68
N TYR A 498 50.10 17.15 -9.69
CA TYR A 498 51.55 16.95 -9.64
C TYR A 498 52.16 16.90 -11.04
N LYS A 499 53.42 17.29 -11.17
CA LYS A 499 54.18 17.18 -12.42
C LYS A 499 54.80 15.80 -12.56
N THR A 500 54.71 15.24 -13.76
CA THR A 500 55.38 13.99 -14.13
C THR A 500 56.80 14.30 -14.59
N GLY A 501 57.76 14.21 -13.66
CA GLY A 501 59.17 14.47 -13.96
C GLY A 501 59.74 13.50 -15.00
N THR A 502 59.98 13.97 -16.23
CA THR A 502 60.74 13.26 -17.26
C THR A 502 62.17 13.75 -17.30
N THR A 503 62.98 13.42 -16.30
CA THR A 503 64.44 13.32 -16.44
C THR A 503 64.97 12.34 -15.41
N GLY A 504 65.57 11.26 -15.89
CA GLY A 504 66.26 10.29 -15.05
C GLY A 504 67.42 10.96 -14.32
N GLY A 505 67.48 10.78 -13.01
CA GLY A 505 68.66 11.07 -12.22
C GLY A 505 68.67 12.43 -11.53
N GLU A 506 67.72 12.68 -10.63
CA GLU A 506 67.98 13.40 -9.37
C GLU A 506 66.74 13.28 -8.49
N SER A 507 66.93 13.16 -7.18
CA SER A 507 65.88 13.01 -6.16
C SER A 507 65.08 14.30 -5.99
N GLY A 508 64.32 14.69 -7.02
CA GLY A 508 63.43 15.84 -7.03
C GLY A 508 62.10 15.48 -6.39
N SER A 509 61.83 16.00 -5.20
CA SER A 509 60.51 15.99 -4.58
C SER A 509 59.50 16.67 -5.51
N SER A 510 58.69 15.89 -6.24
CA SER A 510 57.59 16.45 -7.03
C SER A 510 56.61 17.12 -6.07
N SER A 511 56.50 18.45 -6.10
CA SER A 511 55.53 19.18 -5.27
C SER A 511 54.12 18.74 -5.66
N THR A 512 53.52 17.88 -4.84
CA THR A 512 52.14 17.47 -5.00
C THR A 512 51.26 18.50 -4.32
N THR A 513 50.34 19.11 -5.05
CA THR A 513 49.36 20.05 -4.52
C THR A 513 48.02 19.36 -4.35
N HIS A 514 47.32 19.72 -3.27
CA HIS A 514 45.96 19.27 -3.04
C HIS A 514 45.00 20.30 -3.61
N ILE A 515 44.07 19.86 -4.45
CA ILE A 515 42.95 20.66 -4.92
C ILE A 515 41.71 20.19 -4.16
N ALA A 516 41.16 21.06 -3.31
CA ALA A 516 40.08 20.75 -2.39
C ALA A 516 38.80 21.55 -2.70
N LYS A 517 37.76 21.35 -1.88
CA LYS A 517 36.47 22.03 -2.01
C LYS A 517 36.63 23.55 -2.13
N GLY A 518 35.96 24.14 -3.12
CA GLY A 518 35.95 25.58 -3.38
C GLY A 518 37.05 26.05 -4.34
N GLU A 519 38.01 25.19 -4.68
CA GLU A 519 39.07 25.49 -5.63
C GLU A 519 38.67 25.13 -7.07
N VAL A 520 39.32 25.79 -8.03
CA VAL A 520 39.04 25.68 -9.46
C VAL A 520 40.30 25.27 -10.20
N TYR A 521 40.19 24.24 -11.04
CA TYR A 521 41.26 23.77 -11.90
C TYR A 521 40.95 24.08 -13.38
N GLY A 522 41.98 24.39 -14.17
CA GLY A 522 41.83 24.77 -15.58
C GLY A 522 41.46 26.25 -15.78
N LYS A 523 41.91 27.13 -14.87
CA LYS A 523 41.61 28.58 -14.91
C LYS A 523 42.15 29.26 -16.18
N GLU A 524 43.18 28.69 -16.80
CA GLU A 524 43.79 29.12 -18.06
C GLU A 524 42.76 29.19 -19.20
N LEU A 525 41.70 28.39 -19.11
CA LEU A 525 40.60 28.42 -20.07
C LEU A 525 39.84 29.75 -20.08
N MET A 526 39.81 30.49 -18.96
CA MET A 526 39.21 31.83 -18.91
C MET A 526 39.99 32.81 -19.80
N VAL A 527 41.32 32.81 -19.68
CA VAL A 527 42.23 33.65 -20.47
C VAL A 527 42.14 33.27 -21.95
N TRP A 528 42.13 31.97 -22.25
CA TRP A 528 41.98 31.48 -23.62
C TRP A 528 40.61 31.84 -24.23
N ALA A 529 39.53 31.75 -23.44
CA ALA A 529 38.19 32.06 -23.92
C ALA A 529 38.05 33.54 -24.30
N ALA A 530 38.72 34.45 -23.57
CA ALA A 530 38.72 35.89 -23.83
C ALA A 530 39.46 36.32 -25.12
N LYS A 531 40.35 35.49 -25.67
CA LYS A 531 41.06 35.80 -26.93
C LYS A 531 40.11 35.77 -28.12
N SER A 532 40.19 36.72 -29.05
CA SER A 532 39.34 36.78 -30.26
C SER A 532 39.75 35.77 -31.36
N THR A 533 40.06 34.52 -31.00
CA THR A 533 40.50 33.45 -31.91
C THR A 533 39.44 32.33 -32.04
N PRO A 534 39.37 31.62 -33.19
CA PRO A 534 38.50 30.45 -33.37
C PRO A 534 38.83 29.33 -32.37
N PHE A 535 37.93 28.34 -32.20
CA PHE A 535 38.07 27.19 -31.28
C PHE A 535 39.28 26.32 -31.67
N SER A 536 40.48 26.78 -31.31
CA SER A 536 41.76 26.21 -31.67
C SER A 536 42.80 26.63 -30.63
N GLY A 537 43.84 25.81 -30.46
CA GLY A 537 44.92 26.08 -29.49
C GLY A 537 44.42 26.13 -28.05
N LEU A 538 43.71 25.09 -27.59
CA LEU A 538 43.37 24.96 -26.17
C LEU A 538 44.65 24.97 -25.32
N PRO A 539 44.63 25.58 -24.12
CA PRO A 539 45.74 25.49 -23.18
C PRO A 539 46.08 24.02 -22.90
N ILE A 540 47.36 23.73 -22.78
CA ILE A 540 47.84 22.39 -22.40
C ILE A 540 48.01 22.37 -20.89
N SER A 541 47.51 21.30 -20.25
CA SER A 541 47.69 21.09 -18.83
C SER A 541 49.17 20.91 -18.49
N ASP A 542 49.68 21.67 -17.52
CA ASP A 542 51.06 21.62 -17.06
C ASP A 542 51.29 20.61 -15.91
N GLN A 543 50.22 19.94 -15.46
CA GLN A 543 50.22 19.05 -14.31
C GLN A 543 49.23 17.89 -14.50
N THR A 544 49.58 16.72 -14.01
CA THR A 544 48.62 15.61 -13.92
C THR A 544 47.70 15.83 -12.73
N VAL A 545 46.39 15.76 -12.96
CA VAL A 545 45.37 15.79 -11.91
C VAL A 545 44.74 14.42 -11.75
N LYS A 546 44.80 13.87 -10.54
CA LYS A 546 44.27 12.56 -10.18
C LYS A 546 43.40 12.66 -8.95
N SER A 547 42.24 12.01 -8.93
CA SER A 547 41.41 11.95 -7.73
C SER A 547 42.09 11.12 -6.63
N HIS A 548 42.14 11.67 -5.41
CA HIS A 548 42.65 10.96 -4.22
C HIS A 548 41.55 10.16 -3.51
N GLU A 549 40.32 10.62 -3.66
CA GLU A 549 39.10 9.99 -3.17
C GLU A 549 38.00 10.21 -4.22
N LYS A 550 36.74 9.84 -3.94
CA LYS A 550 35.65 10.21 -4.85
C LYS A 550 35.53 11.73 -4.90
N VAL A 551 35.77 12.33 -6.07
CA VAL A 551 35.69 13.79 -6.29
C VAL A 551 34.41 14.11 -7.06
N GLU A 552 33.58 15.00 -6.51
CA GLU A 552 32.43 15.57 -7.20
C GLU A 552 32.76 17.01 -7.63
N VAL A 553 32.64 17.29 -8.92
CA VAL A 553 32.94 18.59 -9.52
C VAL A 553 31.76 19.09 -10.34
N PHE A 554 31.76 20.40 -10.61
CA PHE A 554 31.01 20.95 -11.74
C PHE A 554 32.00 21.37 -12.81
N ALA A 555 31.70 21.02 -14.05
CA ALA A 555 32.57 21.26 -15.19
C ALA A 555 31.86 22.18 -16.20
N ILE A 556 32.58 23.18 -16.71
CA ILE A 556 32.17 23.91 -17.91
C ILE A 556 33.10 23.53 -19.06
N ARG A 557 32.51 23.13 -20.19
CA ARG A 557 33.29 22.78 -21.39
C ARG A 557 33.87 24.03 -22.03
N ALA A 558 35.09 23.93 -22.55
CA ALA A 558 35.77 25.03 -23.23
C ALA A 558 34.91 25.63 -24.36
N ALA A 559 34.17 24.80 -25.10
CA ALA A 559 33.30 25.25 -26.19
C ALA A 559 32.13 26.13 -25.69
N ARG A 560 31.53 25.76 -24.55
CA ARG A 560 30.46 26.53 -23.92
C ARG A 560 30.99 27.83 -23.34
N LEU A 561 32.12 27.75 -22.63
CA LEU A 561 32.79 28.92 -22.08
C LEU A 561 33.14 29.94 -23.18
N LYS A 562 33.69 29.49 -24.32
CA LYS A 562 33.98 30.34 -25.48
C LYS A 562 32.71 31.00 -26.05
N SER A 563 31.62 30.25 -26.14
CA SER A 563 30.33 30.77 -26.61
C SER A 563 29.77 31.84 -25.68
N ILE A 564 29.92 31.68 -24.36
CA ILE A 564 29.47 32.67 -23.38
C ILE A 564 30.34 33.92 -23.47
N VAL A 565 31.66 33.77 -23.46
CA VAL A 565 32.60 34.91 -23.50
C VAL A 565 32.46 35.71 -24.80
N SER A 566 32.26 35.04 -25.95
CA SER A 566 32.00 35.74 -27.21
C SER A 566 30.66 36.51 -27.21
N LYS A 567 29.60 35.92 -26.64
CA LYS A 567 28.30 36.57 -26.47
C LYS A 567 28.39 37.81 -25.59
N PHE A 568 29.22 37.79 -24.56
CA PHE A 568 29.42 38.88 -23.61
C PHE A 568 30.77 39.60 -23.81
N SER A 569 31.28 39.67 -25.05
CA SER A 569 32.63 40.16 -25.36
C SER A 569 32.93 41.56 -24.80
N THR A 570 31.93 42.43 -24.69
CA THR A 570 32.04 43.78 -24.09
C THR A 570 32.43 43.75 -22.61
N HIS A 571 32.15 42.65 -21.90
CA HIS A 571 32.54 42.48 -20.51
C HIS A 571 33.93 41.87 -20.36
N PHE A 572 34.56 41.39 -21.43
CA PHE A 572 35.87 40.74 -21.41
C PHE A 572 36.88 41.56 -22.23
N ASN A 573 37.39 42.67 -21.66
CA ASN A 573 38.48 43.42 -22.27
C ASN A 573 39.81 42.68 -22.11
N THR A 574 40.56 42.59 -23.22
CA THR A 574 41.83 41.87 -23.30
C THR A 574 42.94 42.48 -22.43
N GLN A 575 42.79 43.75 -22.03
CA GLN A 575 43.77 44.49 -21.21
C GLN A 575 43.67 44.20 -19.70
N ASP A 576 42.51 43.81 -19.18
CA ASP A 576 42.32 43.52 -17.74
C ASP A 576 42.87 42.15 -17.32
N ILE A 577 43.15 41.27 -18.30
CA ILE A 577 43.58 39.89 -18.07
C ILE A 577 45.11 39.76 -18.24
N THR A 578 45.73 40.65 -19.02
CA THR A 578 47.19 40.67 -19.26
C THR A 578 48.02 41.17 -18.08
N THR A 579 47.43 41.86 -17.11
CA THR A 579 48.14 42.27 -15.87
C THR A 579 48.47 41.09 -14.94
N VAL A 580 47.87 39.92 -15.17
CA VAL A 580 48.01 38.73 -14.31
C VAL A 580 49.22 37.85 -14.68
N GLU A 581 49.66 37.85 -15.95
CA GLU A 581 50.87 37.11 -16.37
C GLU A 581 52.16 37.61 -15.69
N ILE A 582 52.14 38.80 -15.08
CA ILE A 582 53.33 39.40 -14.44
C ILE A 582 53.44 39.02 -12.95
N THR A 583 52.38 38.52 -12.31
CA THR A 583 52.38 38.22 -10.86
C THR A 583 52.47 36.73 -10.50
N SER A 584 52.39 35.81 -11.46
CA SER A 584 52.39 34.36 -11.21
C SER A 584 53.59 33.61 -11.81
N ASN A 585 54.79 34.22 -11.79
CA ASN A 585 56.04 33.56 -12.16
C ASN A 585 56.95 33.39 -10.94
#